data_AF-A0A524J3Q3-F1
#
_entry.id   AF-A0A524J3Q3-F1
#
_cell.length_a   1.000
_cell.length_b   1.000
_cell.length_c   1.000
_cell.angle_alpha   90.00
_cell.angle_beta   90.00
_cell.angle_gamma   90.00
#
_symmetry.space_group_name_H-M   'P 1'
#
loop_
_entity.id
_entity.type
_entity.pdbx_description
1 polymer ?
#
loop_
_entity_poly.entity_id
_entity_poly.type
_entity_poly.pdbx_seq_one_letter_code
_entity_poly.pdbx_strand_id
1 'polypeptide(L)'
;MIDRRPSVVVRCLTASDVVATVDYARENGLGLAVRGGGHSVPGFGTIDDGVVADLSMMRAVSVDPGTRRARAEGGATWGDFNAATGEHGLATTGGIISTTGVAGLTLGGGIGYLARGFGLSLDNLISADLVTADGRQVVASATENADLFWAIRGGGGNFGVATSLEFQLHPVDQIYGGPMFYAAKDAGAVLRFFRDFIETAPEAFGGFPAWQIAPPLPFIPEDRHGETMIAFVACWAGPLDEGEAMLKPFHDVAEVVAEHV
;
A
#
# COMPACT_ATOMS: atom_id res chain seq x y z
N MET A 1 -17.73 -7.05 3.62
CA MET A 1 -17.57 -7.17 5.09
C MET A 1 -18.42 -6.16 5.83
N ILE A 2 -18.55 -4.93 5.34
CA ILE A 2 -19.34 -3.87 5.99
C ILE A 2 -20.54 -3.53 5.10
N ASP A 3 -21.74 -3.64 5.65
CA ASP A 3 -22.99 -3.24 5.00
C ASP A 3 -23.52 -2.00 5.73
N ARG A 4 -23.39 -0.85 5.06
CA ARG A 4 -23.91 0.45 5.51
C ARG A 4 -24.54 1.17 4.34
N ARG A 5 -25.55 1.99 4.62
CA ARG A 5 -26.39 2.64 3.62
C ARG A 5 -26.25 4.16 3.72
N PRO A 6 -25.33 4.77 2.96
CA PRO A 6 -25.20 6.22 2.94
C PRO A 6 -26.43 6.86 2.29
N SER A 7 -26.78 8.06 2.74
CA SER A 7 -27.83 8.89 2.11
C SER A 7 -27.42 9.33 0.71
N VAL A 8 -26.12 9.61 0.51
CA VAL A 8 -25.56 10.03 -0.78
C VAL A 8 -24.12 9.55 -0.93
N VAL A 9 -23.75 9.20 -2.17
CA VAL A 9 -22.38 8.92 -2.57
C VAL A 9 -22.02 9.90 -3.68
N VAL A 10 -21.02 10.74 -3.43
CA VAL A 10 -20.50 11.70 -4.41
C VAL A 10 -19.19 11.13 -4.96
N ARG A 11 -19.18 10.80 -6.25
CA ARG A 11 -17.97 10.37 -6.96
C ARG A 11 -17.23 11.60 -7.45
N CYS A 12 -16.25 12.03 -6.68
CA CYS A 12 -15.46 13.22 -6.97
C CYS A 12 -14.56 12.97 -8.18
N LEU A 13 -14.50 13.94 -9.09
CA LEU A 13 -13.57 13.95 -10.23
C LEU A 13 -12.43 14.94 -10.00
N THR A 14 -12.61 15.90 -9.10
CA THR A 14 -11.67 16.98 -8.83
C THR A 14 -11.64 17.35 -7.34
N ALA A 15 -10.61 18.08 -6.92
CA ALA A 15 -10.57 18.67 -5.59
C ALA A 15 -11.76 19.60 -5.30
N SER A 16 -12.30 20.28 -6.32
CA SER A 16 -13.49 21.13 -6.17
C SER A 16 -14.75 20.33 -5.83
N ASP A 17 -14.90 19.11 -6.37
CA ASP A 17 -16.01 18.22 -6.00
C ASP A 17 -15.86 17.76 -4.55
N VAL A 18 -14.63 17.55 -4.09
CA VAL A 18 -14.34 17.21 -2.68
C VAL A 18 -14.71 18.38 -1.77
N VAL A 19 -14.34 19.61 -2.12
CA VAL A 19 -14.76 20.82 -1.38
C VAL A 19 -16.28 20.89 -1.28
N ALA A 20 -16.98 20.80 -2.41
CA ALA A 20 -18.44 20.84 -2.45
C ALA A 20 -19.08 19.72 -1.60
N THR A 21 -18.48 18.53 -1.59
CA THR A 21 -18.96 17.39 -0.78
C THR A 21 -18.76 17.61 0.71
N VAL A 22 -17.60 18.15 1.11
CA VAL A 22 -17.29 18.50 2.51
C VAL A 22 -18.22 19.61 2.99
N ASP A 23 -18.39 20.66 2.20
CA ASP A 23 -19.29 21.78 2.52
C ASP A 23 -20.73 21.29 2.63
N TYR A 24 -21.20 20.45 1.70
CA TYR A 24 -22.54 19.86 1.74
C TYR A 24 -22.77 19.04 3.03
N ALA A 25 -21.81 18.17 3.40
CA ALA A 25 -21.93 17.39 4.63
C ALA A 25 -21.99 18.29 5.87
N ARG A 26 -21.14 19.31 5.94
CA ARG A 26 -21.10 20.29 7.04
C ARG A 26 -22.39 21.10 7.14
N GLU A 27 -22.85 21.69 6.04
CA GLU A 27 -24.02 22.58 6.00
C GLU A 27 -25.31 21.83 6.34
N ASN A 28 -25.36 20.52 6.09
CA ASN A 28 -26.52 19.67 6.39
C ASN A 28 -26.35 18.85 7.68
N GLY A 29 -25.26 19.03 8.43
CA GLY A 29 -25.01 18.29 9.67
C GLY A 29 -24.90 16.77 9.49
N LEU A 30 -24.44 16.31 8.32
CA LEU A 30 -24.30 14.90 7.98
C LEU A 30 -22.89 14.39 8.30
N GLY A 31 -22.81 13.13 8.72
CA GLY A 31 -21.52 12.44 8.85
C GLY A 31 -20.86 12.25 7.48
N LEU A 32 -19.54 12.42 7.41
CA LEU A 32 -18.76 12.25 6.19
C LEU A 32 -17.85 11.02 6.29
N ALA A 33 -17.96 10.12 5.31
CA ALA A 33 -16.99 9.06 5.07
C ALA A 33 -16.18 9.37 3.81
N VAL A 34 -14.88 9.10 3.85
CA VAL A 34 -13.97 9.32 2.72
C VAL A 34 -13.50 7.96 2.21
N ARG A 35 -13.63 7.74 0.90
CA ARG A 35 -13.28 6.48 0.25
C ARG A 35 -12.23 6.71 -0.83
N GLY A 36 -11.02 6.21 -0.59
CA GLY A 36 -10.01 5.94 -1.63
C GLY A 36 -10.23 4.54 -2.21
N GLY A 37 -9.24 3.64 -2.08
CA GLY A 37 -9.33 2.27 -2.60
C GLY A 37 -10.29 1.31 -1.87
N GLY A 38 -10.98 1.74 -0.80
CA GLY A 38 -12.01 0.91 -0.14
C GLY A 38 -11.50 -0.23 0.76
N HIS A 39 -10.21 -0.25 1.11
CA HIS A 39 -9.55 -1.32 1.90
C HIS A 39 -9.62 -1.15 3.43
N SER A 40 -10.42 -0.21 3.94
CA SER A 40 -10.56 -0.01 5.39
C SER A 40 -11.28 -1.20 6.03
N VAL A 41 -10.54 -2.08 6.71
CA VAL A 41 -11.10 -3.23 7.44
C VAL A 41 -12.17 -2.82 8.46
N PRO A 42 -12.00 -1.73 9.25
CA PRO A 42 -13.06 -1.24 10.14
C PRO A 42 -14.26 -0.59 9.42
N GLY A 43 -14.20 -0.39 8.10
CA GLY A 43 -15.30 0.16 7.32
C GLY A 43 -15.39 1.69 7.27
N PHE A 44 -14.28 2.42 7.48
CA PHE A 44 -14.31 3.89 7.48
C PHE A 44 -14.59 4.52 6.12
N GLY A 45 -14.48 3.76 5.03
CA GLY A 45 -14.86 4.20 3.68
C GLY A 45 -16.36 4.19 3.41
N THR A 46 -17.22 4.04 4.42
CA THR A 46 -18.69 4.10 4.28
C THR A 46 -19.37 4.45 5.61
N ILE A 47 -20.60 4.93 5.55
CA ILE A 47 -21.39 5.38 6.70
C ILE A 47 -22.89 5.15 6.46
N ASP A 48 -23.67 5.00 7.53
CA ASP A 48 -25.14 5.00 7.46
C ASP A 48 -25.67 6.44 7.49
N ASP A 49 -26.67 6.73 6.67
CA ASP A 49 -27.42 8.00 6.63
C ASP A 49 -26.57 9.27 6.38
N GLY A 50 -25.28 9.11 6.08
CA GLY A 50 -24.34 10.21 5.82
C GLY A 50 -23.96 10.37 4.35
N VAL A 51 -22.87 11.12 4.13
CA VAL A 51 -22.28 11.42 2.83
C VAL A 51 -21.00 10.59 2.65
N VAL A 52 -20.84 9.98 1.48
CA VAL A 52 -19.54 9.39 1.08
C VAL A 52 -18.90 10.27 0.02
N ALA A 53 -17.72 10.81 0.33
CA ALA A 53 -16.79 11.36 -0.66
C ALA A 53 -16.00 10.20 -1.27
N ASP A 54 -16.41 9.74 -2.45
CA ASP A 54 -15.78 8.65 -3.18
C ASP A 54 -14.77 9.22 -4.18
N LEU A 55 -13.49 9.02 -3.89
CA LEU A 55 -12.38 9.53 -4.69
C LEU A 55 -11.98 8.54 -5.80
N SER A 56 -12.66 7.40 -5.97
CA SER A 56 -12.23 6.32 -6.88
C SER A 56 -12.07 6.71 -8.35
N MET A 57 -12.55 7.89 -8.76
CA MET A 57 -12.37 8.44 -10.10
C MET A 57 -11.14 9.38 -10.22
N MET A 58 -10.55 9.81 -9.10
CA MET A 58 -9.31 10.60 -9.03
C MET A 58 -8.11 9.65 -8.93
N ARG A 59 -7.70 9.06 -10.06
CA ARG A 59 -6.69 8.00 -10.15
C ARG A 59 -5.39 8.39 -10.85
N ALA A 60 -5.24 9.65 -11.27
CA ALA A 60 -4.07 10.06 -12.03
C ALA A 60 -2.79 9.93 -11.19
N VAL A 61 -1.71 9.49 -11.84
CA VAL A 61 -0.36 9.46 -11.29
C VAL A 61 0.58 10.10 -12.32
N SER A 62 1.28 11.15 -11.92
CA SER A 62 2.33 11.77 -12.73
C SER A 62 3.70 11.49 -12.12
N VAL A 63 4.70 11.27 -12.97
CA VAL A 63 6.07 10.95 -12.56
C VAL A 63 7.03 11.93 -13.22
N ASP A 64 7.89 12.52 -12.40
CA ASP A 64 9.07 13.26 -12.85
C ASP A 64 10.31 12.40 -12.58
N PRO A 65 10.87 11.72 -13.59
CA PRO A 65 12.05 10.88 -13.41
C PRO A 65 13.33 11.71 -13.15
N GLY A 66 13.36 12.99 -13.53
CA GLY A 66 14.50 13.86 -13.28
C GLY A 66 14.63 14.24 -11.80
N THR A 67 13.51 14.50 -11.12
CA THR A 67 13.49 14.73 -9.66
C THR A 67 13.18 13.47 -8.85
N ARG A 68 12.86 12.35 -9.51
CA ARG A 68 12.40 11.09 -8.90
C ARG A 68 11.22 11.32 -7.96
N ARG A 69 10.21 12.01 -8.46
CA ARG A 69 8.99 12.29 -7.71
C ARG A 69 7.79 11.74 -8.44
N ALA A 70 6.83 11.23 -7.69
CA ALA A 70 5.51 10.91 -8.22
C ALA A 70 4.45 11.69 -7.45
N ARG A 71 3.45 12.20 -8.16
CA ARG A 71 2.24 12.76 -7.58
C ARG A 71 1.06 11.88 -7.95
N ALA A 72 0.34 11.41 -6.94
CA ALA A 72 -0.81 10.54 -7.10
C ALA A 72 -2.06 11.19 -6.52
N GLU A 73 -3.16 11.14 -7.26
CA GLU A 73 -4.45 11.59 -6.78
C GLU A 73 -4.97 10.72 -5.62
N GLY A 74 -5.84 11.29 -4.79
CA GLY A 74 -6.30 10.67 -3.54
C GLY A 74 -7.06 9.34 -3.71
N GLY A 75 -7.56 9.06 -4.91
CA GLY A 75 -8.24 7.82 -5.27
C GLY A 75 -7.37 6.77 -5.97
N ALA A 76 -6.11 7.10 -6.30
CA ALA A 76 -5.20 6.18 -6.95
C ALA A 76 -4.96 4.92 -6.10
N THR A 77 -4.79 3.78 -6.77
CA THR A 77 -4.38 2.52 -6.14
C THR A 77 -2.89 2.26 -6.34
N TRP A 78 -2.30 1.40 -5.52
CA TRP A 78 -0.89 1.03 -5.67
C TRP A 78 -0.58 0.40 -7.03
N GLY A 79 -1.56 -0.24 -7.66
CA GLY A 79 -1.45 -0.69 -9.06
C GLY A 79 -1.27 0.46 -10.06
N ASP A 80 -2.03 1.55 -9.92
CA ASP A 80 -1.87 2.73 -10.77
C ASP A 80 -0.48 3.36 -10.55
N PHE A 81 -0.11 3.50 -9.28
CA PHE A 81 1.16 4.08 -8.87
C PHE A 81 2.35 3.29 -9.42
N ASN A 82 2.37 1.98 -9.18
CA ASN A 82 3.48 1.12 -9.60
C ASN A 82 3.58 1.00 -11.12
N ALA A 83 2.44 1.00 -11.83
CA ALA A 83 2.46 1.02 -13.30
C ALA A 83 3.15 2.29 -13.82
N ALA A 84 2.78 3.46 -13.30
CA ALA A 84 3.36 4.74 -13.72
C ALA A 84 4.84 4.88 -13.35
N THR A 85 5.25 4.48 -12.14
CA THR A 85 6.66 4.62 -11.72
C THR A 85 7.56 3.56 -12.34
N GLY A 86 7.03 2.35 -12.57
CA GLY A 86 7.75 1.24 -13.17
C GLY A 86 8.21 1.53 -14.61
N GLU A 87 7.47 2.32 -15.38
CA GLU A 87 7.89 2.79 -16.72
C GLU A 87 9.22 3.57 -16.71
N HIS A 88 9.63 4.06 -15.53
CA HIS A 88 10.86 4.81 -15.33
C HIS A 88 11.91 4.07 -14.50
N GLY A 89 11.70 2.78 -14.18
CA GLY A 89 12.59 2.03 -13.29
C GLY A 89 12.63 2.59 -11.86
N LEU A 90 11.52 3.19 -11.42
CA LEU A 90 11.39 3.84 -10.12
C LEU A 90 10.27 3.19 -9.30
N ALA A 91 10.45 3.18 -7.98
CA ALA A 91 9.42 2.76 -7.04
C ALA A 91 9.52 3.53 -5.72
N THR A 92 8.49 3.40 -4.90
CA THR A 92 8.58 3.69 -3.46
C THR A 92 7.86 2.61 -2.69
N THR A 93 8.03 2.58 -1.38
CA THR A 93 7.36 1.61 -0.52
C THR A 93 5.84 1.86 -0.45
N GLY A 94 5.05 0.78 -0.50
CA GLY A 94 3.60 0.86 -0.69
C GLY A 94 2.86 -0.41 -0.36
N GLY A 95 1.56 -0.44 -0.65
CA GLY A 95 0.72 -1.61 -0.39
C GLY A 95 1.13 -2.82 -1.24
N ILE A 96 1.20 -3.99 -0.60
CA ILE A 96 1.46 -5.28 -1.26
C ILE A 96 0.34 -5.66 -2.26
N ILE A 97 -0.90 -5.28 -1.96
CA ILE A 97 -2.06 -5.57 -2.81
C ILE A 97 -2.33 -4.38 -3.73
N SER A 98 -2.28 -4.59 -5.05
CA SER A 98 -2.38 -3.52 -6.07
C SER A 98 -3.67 -2.71 -6.02
N THR A 99 -4.77 -3.29 -5.50
CA THR A 99 -6.06 -2.58 -5.38
C THR A 99 -6.14 -1.65 -4.17
N THR A 100 -5.17 -1.71 -3.26
CA THR A 100 -5.14 -0.85 -2.06
C THR A 100 -4.95 0.61 -2.46
N GLY A 101 -5.74 1.51 -1.87
CA GLY A 101 -5.63 2.94 -2.15
C GLY A 101 -4.34 3.56 -1.59
N VAL A 102 -3.69 4.41 -2.37
CA VAL A 102 -2.44 5.10 -2.01
C VAL A 102 -2.65 5.97 -0.78
N ALA A 103 -3.63 6.89 -0.83
CA ALA A 103 -3.88 7.84 0.25
C ALA A 103 -4.17 7.16 1.58
N GLY A 104 -5.16 6.26 1.62
CA GLY A 104 -5.58 5.60 2.86
C GLY A 104 -4.45 4.80 3.53
N LEU A 105 -3.60 4.14 2.75
CA LEU A 105 -2.46 3.38 3.28
C LEU A 105 -1.35 4.31 3.78
N THR A 106 -0.95 5.31 2.99
CA THR A 106 0.12 6.24 3.34
C THR A 106 -0.24 7.06 4.58
N LEU A 107 -1.46 7.58 4.68
CA LEU A 107 -1.89 8.40 5.81
C LEU A 107 -1.92 7.61 7.14
N GLY A 108 -2.01 6.28 7.08
CA GLY A 108 -1.93 5.41 8.24
C GLY A 108 -0.52 4.86 8.54
N GLY A 109 0.49 5.17 7.72
CA GLY A 109 1.80 4.52 7.78
C GLY A 109 2.24 4.03 6.41
N GLY A 110 1.85 2.80 6.12
CA GLY A 110 2.12 2.13 4.85
C GLY A 110 3.35 1.25 4.89
N ILE A 111 3.13 -0.07 4.91
CA ILE A 111 4.17 -1.09 4.91
C ILE A 111 4.06 -1.88 3.60
N GLY A 112 5.21 -2.15 3.01
CA GLY A 112 5.37 -2.92 1.77
C GLY A 112 6.65 -3.72 1.75
N TYR A 113 6.89 -4.40 0.62
CA TYR A 113 8.12 -5.17 0.39
C TYR A 113 9.40 -4.33 0.59
N LEU A 114 9.33 -3.07 0.18
CA LEU A 114 10.45 -2.14 0.18
C LEU A 114 10.66 -1.41 1.52
N ALA A 115 9.84 -1.69 2.54
CA ALA A 115 9.81 -0.87 3.74
C ALA A 115 11.07 -0.97 4.60
N ARG A 116 11.79 -2.09 4.53
CA ARG A 116 13.07 -2.27 5.23
C ARG A 116 14.18 -1.37 4.66
N GLY A 117 14.22 -1.19 3.35
CA GLY A 117 15.24 -0.39 2.67
C GLY A 117 14.90 1.10 2.54
N PHE A 118 13.63 1.45 2.44
CA PHE A 118 13.20 2.82 2.15
C PHE A 118 12.20 3.41 3.16
N GLY A 119 11.94 2.75 4.28
CA GLY A 119 11.00 3.21 5.31
C GLY A 119 9.52 2.96 4.97
N LEU A 120 8.60 3.60 5.67
CA LEU A 120 7.16 3.52 5.41
C LEU A 120 6.75 4.40 4.22
N SER A 121 5.54 4.21 3.70
CA SER A 121 5.03 5.08 2.62
C SER A 121 4.98 6.53 3.08
N LEU A 122 4.66 6.78 4.35
CA LEU A 122 4.70 8.11 4.96
C LEU A 122 6.11 8.71 5.09
N ASP A 123 7.17 7.89 5.14
CA ASP A 123 8.55 8.39 5.24
C ASP A 123 9.03 8.95 3.91
N ASN A 124 8.39 8.51 2.82
CA ASN A 124 8.64 8.95 1.46
C ASN A 124 7.67 10.05 1.01
N LEU A 125 6.68 10.42 1.82
CA LEU A 125 5.76 11.50 1.50
C LEU A 125 6.50 12.85 1.56
N ILE A 126 6.38 13.65 0.51
CA ILE A 126 6.97 15.00 0.38
C ILE A 126 5.93 16.06 0.70
N SER A 127 4.73 15.94 0.13
CA SER A 127 3.61 16.86 0.35
C SER A 127 2.27 16.18 0.11
N ALA A 128 1.21 16.75 0.66
CA ALA A 128 -0.16 16.37 0.35
C ALA A 128 -1.05 17.61 0.18
N ASP A 129 -1.93 17.56 -0.81
CA ASP A 129 -3.00 18.54 -0.99
C ASP A 129 -4.23 17.99 -0.25
N LEU A 130 -4.79 18.79 0.67
CA LEU A 130 -5.94 18.40 1.48
C LEU A 130 -7.08 19.39 1.35
N VAL A 131 -8.31 18.86 1.44
CA VAL A 131 -9.51 19.63 1.76
C VAL A 131 -9.82 19.48 3.24
N THR A 132 -9.73 20.56 4.00
CA THR A 132 -10.03 20.58 5.45
C THR A 132 -11.53 20.67 5.71
N ALA A 133 -11.95 20.41 6.96
CA ALA A 133 -13.37 20.39 7.34
C ALA A 133 -14.11 21.75 7.16
N ASP A 134 -13.37 22.85 7.07
CA ASP A 134 -13.88 24.17 6.73
C ASP A 134 -13.94 24.45 5.21
N GLY A 135 -13.67 23.44 4.37
CA GLY A 135 -13.76 23.52 2.90
C GLY A 135 -12.53 24.14 2.24
N ARG A 136 -11.49 24.51 3.00
CA ARG A 136 -10.25 25.08 2.43
C ARG A 136 -9.38 24.00 1.81
N GLN A 137 -8.79 24.34 0.66
CA GLN A 137 -7.68 23.59 0.10
C GLN A 137 -6.37 24.08 0.71
N VAL A 138 -5.57 23.17 1.23
CA VAL A 138 -4.28 23.47 1.88
C VAL A 138 -3.22 22.48 1.41
N VAL A 139 -1.96 22.91 1.39
CA VAL A 139 -0.81 22.03 1.16
C VAL A 139 -0.15 21.73 2.50
N ALA A 140 0.02 20.46 2.82
CA ALA A 140 0.80 20.01 3.96
C ALA A 140 2.15 19.49 3.48
N SER A 141 3.24 20.12 3.92
CA SER A 141 4.62 19.74 3.63
C SER A 141 5.55 20.14 4.79
N ALA A 142 6.85 19.81 4.70
CA ALA A 142 7.83 20.25 5.68
C ALA A 142 7.97 21.79 5.76
N THR A 143 7.58 22.52 4.72
CA THR A 143 7.75 23.98 4.62
C THR A 143 6.43 24.76 4.64
N GLU A 144 5.28 24.08 4.62
CA GLU A 144 3.95 24.68 4.60
C GLU A 144 2.98 23.81 5.41
N ASN A 145 2.27 24.37 6.40
CA ASN A 145 1.42 23.62 7.34
C ASN A 145 2.14 22.38 7.94
N ALA A 146 3.36 22.57 8.45
CA ALA A 146 4.25 21.48 8.87
C ALA A 146 3.71 20.65 10.05
N ASP A 147 2.90 21.26 10.91
CA ASP A 147 2.14 20.58 11.97
C ASP A 147 1.09 19.63 11.41
N LEU A 148 0.34 20.06 10.38
CA LEU A 148 -0.58 19.22 9.64
C LEU A 148 0.18 18.10 8.90
N PHE A 149 1.32 18.42 8.29
CA PHE A 149 2.16 17.43 7.61
C PHE A 149 2.72 16.36 8.55
N TRP A 150 3.06 16.74 9.78
CA TRP A 150 3.36 15.77 10.83
C TRP A 150 2.14 14.90 11.15
N ALA A 151 0.96 15.51 11.33
CA ALA A 151 -0.25 14.82 11.78
C ALA A 151 -0.79 13.79 10.76
N ILE A 152 -0.75 14.12 9.46
CA ILE A 152 -1.26 13.23 8.40
C ILE A 152 -0.35 12.02 8.14
N ARG A 153 0.91 12.05 8.61
CA ARG A 153 1.85 10.93 8.51
C ARG A 153 1.65 9.97 9.69
N GLY A 154 0.55 9.22 9.64
CA GLY A 154 0.17 8.19 10.62
C GLY A 154 -1.17 8.44 11.30
N GLY A 155 -1.71 9.66 11.23
CA GLY A 155 -2.99 10.01 11.82
C GLY A 155 -4.22 9.73 10.94
N GLY A 156 -4.05 9.09 9.78
CA GLY A 156 -5.14 8.70 8.89
C GLY A 156 -5.91 9.89 8.31
N GLY A 157 -7.20 9.69 8.02
CA GLY A 157 -8.09 10.70 7.43
C GLY A 157 -8.66 11.73 8.42
N ASN A 158 -8.09 11.89 9.62
CA ASN A 158 -8.65 12.75 10.68
C ASN A 158 -8.58 14.25 10.36
N PHE A 159 -7.67 14.67 9.48
CA PHE A 159 -7.33 16.09 9.30
C PHE A 159 -7.83 16.69 7.98
N GLY A 160 -8.52 15.90 7.16
CA GLY A 160 -9.04 16.34 5.87
C GLY A 160 -9.04 15.23 4.83
N VAL A 161 -9.56 15.57 3.65
CA VAL A 161 -9.57 14.69 2.48
C VAL A 161 -8.32 14.96 1.66
N ALA A 162 -7.39 14.00 1.62
CA ALA A 162 -6.21 14.11 0.75
C ALA A 162 -6.63 13.94 -0.72
N THR A 163 -6.50 14.99 -1.52
CA THR A 163 -6.84 14.99 -2.95
C THR A 163 -5.65 14.62 -3.82
N SER A 164 -4.43 14.84 -3.33
CA SER A 164 -3.18 14.47 -4.00
C SER A 164 -2.06 14.25 -2.98
N LEU A 165 -1.14 13.33 -3.27
CA LEU A 165 0.04 13.02 -2.46
C LEU A 165 1.28 12.96 -3.36
N GLU A 166 2.36 13.63 -2.96
CA GLU A 166 3.63 13.61 -3.66
C GLU A 166 4.67 12.79 -2.89
N PHE A 167 5.39 11.92 -3.59
CA PHE A 167 6.33 10.96 -3.00
C PHE A 167 7.73 11.11 -3.58
N GLN A 168 8.73 10.84 -2.74
CA GLN A 168 10.08 10.52 -3.15
C GLN A 168 10.14 9.08 -3.69
N LEU A 169 10.76 8.91 -4.85
CA LEU A 169 11.00 7.62 -5.49
C LEU A 169 12.47 7.20 -5.40
N HIS A 170 12.68 5.89 -5.54
CA HIS A 170 13.96 5.18 -5.47
C HIS A 170 14.18 4.34 -6.73
N PRO A 171 15.44 4.16 -7.17
CA PRO A 171 15.76 3.33 -8.32
C PRO A 171 15.54 1.84 -8.00
N VAL A 172 14.39 1.32 -8.40
CA VAL A 172 13.99 -0.08 -8.28
C VAL A 172 13.21 -0.43 -9.54
N ASP A 173 13.90 -1.02 -10.51
CA ASP A 173 13.31 -1.44 -11.79
C ASP A 173 12.72 -2.85 -11.69
N GLN A 174 13.50 -3.76 -11.11
CA GLN A 174 13.14 -5.16 -10.93
C GLN A 174 13.49 -5.61 -9.52
N ILE A 175 12.79 -6.66 -9.09
CA ILE A 175 13.08 -7.38 -7.85
C ILE A 175 13.27 -8.85 -8.18
N TYR A 176 14.01 -9.56 -7.33
CA TYR A 176 14.10 -11.02 -7.38
C TYR A 176 13.30 -11.60 -6.22
N GLY A 177 12.28 -12.42 -6.48
CA GLY A 177 11.49 -13.02 -5.42
C GLY A 177 10.04 -13.33 -5.80
N GLY A 178 9.38 -14.00 -4.87
CA GLY A 178 7.99 -14.40 -4.99
C GLY A 178 7.62 -15.41 -3.91
N PRO A 179 6.46 -16.09 -4.03
CA PRO A 179 6.01 -17.04 -3.03
C PRO A 179 6.74 -18.39 -3.13
N MET A 180 7.14 -18.92 -1.97
CA MET A 180 7.57 -20.31 -1.76
C MET A 180 6.60 -20.98 -0.78
N PHE A 181 6.21 -22.21 -1.05
CA PHE A 181 5.31 -23.01 -0.22
C PHE A 181 6.04 -24.20 0.38
N TYR A 182 5.81 -24.44 1.67
CA TYR A 182 6.33 -25.59 2.40
C TYR A 182 5.17 -26.34 3.09
N ALA A 183 5.38 -27.61 3.39
CA ALA A 183 4.38 -28.38 4.12
C ALA A 183 4.16 -27.79 5.54
N ALA A 184 2.93 -27.89 6.07
CA ALA A 184 2.60 -27.37 7.39
C ALA A 184 3.49 -27.93 8.52
N LYS A 185 3.99 -29.16 8.38
CA LYS A 185 4.92 -29.79 9.34
C LYS A 185 6.24 -29.01 9.48
N ASP A 186 6.65 -28.28 8.45
CA ASP A 186 7.93 -27.57 8.38
C ASP A 186 7.81 -26.11 8.86
N ALA A 187 6.60 -25.64 9.18
CA ALA A 187 6.35 -24.26 9.62
C ALA A 187 7.21 -23.84 10.81
N GLY A 188 7.47 -24.74 11.76
CA GLY A 188 8.35 -24.44 12.89
C GLY A 188 9.79 -24.12 12.46
N ALA A 189 10.33 -24.84 11.47
CA ALA A 189 11.67 -24.59 10.95
C ALA A 189 11.73 -23.28 10.17
N VAL A 190 10.79 -23.08 9.22
CA VAL A 190 10.70 -21.88 8.38
C VAL A 190 10.55 -20.60 9.22
N LEU A 191 9.65 -20.60 10.21
CA LEU A 191 9.40 -19.41 11.04
C LEU A 191 10.58 -19.08 11.96
N ARG A 192 11.26 -20.09 12.54
CA ARG A 192 12.47 -19.86 13.34
C ARG A 192 13.61 -19.33 12.49
N PHE A 193 13.81 -19.91 11.30
CA PHE A 193 14.79 -19.44 10.34
C PHE A 193 14.53 -17.98 9.96
N PHE A 194 13.30 -17.63 9.56
CA PHE A 194 12.98 -16.26 9.17
C PHE A 194 13.20 -15.26 10.31
N ARG A 195 12.79 -15.61 11.54
CA ARG A 195 13.04 -14.79 12.73
C ARG A 195 14.53 -14.49 12.90
N ASP A 196 15.40 -15.50 12.76
CA ASP A 196 16.84 -15.33 12.97
C ASP A 196 17.50 -14.62 11.77
N PHE A 197 17.11 -14.98 10.56
CA PHE A 197 17.65 -14.42 9.32
C PHE A 197 17.38 -12.91 9.20
N ILE A 198 16.16 -12.47 9.52
CA ILE A 198 15.74 -11.09 9.29
C ILE A 198 16.46 -10.06 10.17
N GLU A 199 17.09 -10.51 11.28
CA GLU A 199 17.91 -9.68 12.18
C GLU A 199 19.19 -9.18 11.50
N THR A 200 19.78 -9.99 10.62
CA THR A 200 21.04 -9.66 9.92
C THR A 200 20.89 -9.57 8.40
N ALA A 201 19.70 -9.82 7.87
CA ALA A 201 19.43 -9.70 6.43
C ALA A 201 19.68 -8.26 5.95
N PRO A 202 20.21 -8.07 4.74
CA PRO A 202 20.36 -6.72 4.19
C PRO A 202 19.02 -5.98 4.14
N GLU A 203 19.05 -4.65 4.21
CA GLU A 203 17.83 -3.83 4.20
C GLU A 203 17.04 -3.94 2.89
N ALA A 204 17.73 -4.27 1.78
CA ALA A 204 17.11 -4.55 0.48
C ALA A 204 16.31 -5.87 0.44
N PHE A 205 16.43 -6.72 1.47
CA PHE A 205 15.59 -7.91 1.61
C PHE A 205 14.31 -7.56 2.39
N GLY A 206 13.18 -7.78 1.74
CA GLY A 206 11.84 -7.79 2.33
C GLY A 206 11.19 -9.16 2.21
N GLY A 207 10.13 -9.38 2.99
CA GLY A 207 9.34 -10.60 2.89
C GLY A 207 8.54 -10.88 4.14
N PHE A 208 7.63 -11.85 4.05
CA PHE A 208 6.80 -12.26 5.17
C PHE A 208 6.38 -13.72 5.06
N PRO A 209 6.25 -14.43 6.18
CA PRO A 209 5.59 -15.73 6.24
C PRO A 209 4.07 -15.54 6.29
N ALA A 210 3.33 -16.51 5.75
CA ALA A 210 1.88 -16.56 5.82
C ALA A 210 1.38 -17.99 5.90
N TRP A 211 0.29 -18.22 6.63
CA TRP A 211 -0.49 -19.45 6.49
C TRP A 211 -1.37 -19.32 5.26
N GLN A 212 -1.31 -20.30 4.37
CA GLN A 212 -2.05 -20.24 3.12
C GLN A 212 -2.70 -21.59 2.82
N ILE A 213 -3.98 -21.55 2.48
CA ILE A 213 -4.64 -22.69 1.81
C ILE A 213 -4.13 -22.67 0.37
N ALA A 214 -3.45 -23.73 -0.04
CA ALA A 214 -2.83 -23.87 -1.35
C ALA A 214 -3.87 -23.60 -2.45
N PRO A 215 -3.79 -22.46 -3.15
CA PRO A 215 -4.72 -22.12 -4.21
C PRO A 215 -4.45 -22.98 -5.46
N PRO A 216 -5.41 -23.08 -6.39
CA PRO A 216 -5.21 -23.79 -7.65
C PRO A 216 -4.37 -22.97 -8.63
N LEU A 217 -3.10 -22.76 -8.29
CA LEU A 217 -2.12 -22.04 -9.12
C LEU A 217 -1.23 -23.04 -9.88
N PRO A 218 -0.79 -22.72 -11.10
CA PRO A 218 -0.13 -23.67 -12.00
C PRO A 218 1.25 -24.16 -11.50
N PHE A 219 1.89 -23.41 -10.60
CA PHE A 219 3.17 -23.80 -10.00
C PHE A 219 3.00 -24.68 -8.75
N ILE A 220 1.77 -24.90 -8.28
CA ILE A 220 1.45 -25.76 -7.14
C ILE A 220 0.91 -27.10 -7.68
N PRO A 221 1.47 -28.26 -7.26
CA PRO A 221 0.97 -29.57 -7.68
C PRO A 221 -0.54 -29.74 -7.42
N GLU A 222 -1.26 -30.25 -8.42
CA GLU A 222 -2.73 -30.36 -8.38
C GLU A 222 -3.25 -31.21 -7.21
N ASP A 223 -2.52 -32.26 -6.85
CA ASP A 223 -2.84 -33.15 -5.73
C ASP A 223 -2.65 -32.49 -4.35
N ARG A 224 -2.05 -31.29 -4.31
CA ARG A 224 -1.81 -30.51 -3.09
C ARG A 224 -2.74 -29.28 -2.97
N HIS A 225 -3.59 -29.03 -3.96
CA HIS A 225 -4.56 -27.91 -3.91
C HIS A 225 -5.52 -28.08 -2.72
N GLY A 226 -5.79 -26.99 -1.99
CA GLY A 226 -6.65 -26.99 -0.81
C GLY A 226 -5.97 -27.41 0.49
N GLU A 227 -4.73 -27.89 0.46
CA GLU A 227 -3.96 -28.15 1.68
C GLU A 227 -3.59 -26.85 2.42
N THR A 228 -3.54 -26.89 3.74
CA THR A 228 -2.94 -25.80 4.52
C THR A 228 -1.42 -25.92 4.50
N MET A 229 -0.74 -24.86 4.06
CA MET A 229 0.71 -24.78 3.92
C MET A 229 1.25 -23.53 4.63
N ILE A 230 2.55 -23.53 4.90
CA ILE A 230 3.27 -22.29 5.23
C ILE A 230 3.81 -21.72 3.92
N ALA A 231 3.48 -20.48 3.64
CA ALA A 231 4.04 -19.71 2.53
C ALA A 231 5.07 -18.72 3.07
N PHE A 232 6.10 -18.45 2.29
CA PHE A 232 7.01 -17.34 2.49
C PHE A 232 7.06 -16.53 1.21
N VAL A 233 6.77 -15.23 1.28
CA VAL A 233 6.86 -14.33 0.12
C VAL A 233 8.12 -13.51 0.28
N ALA A 234 9.11 -13.76 -0.59
CA ALA A 234 10.39 -13.07 -0.58
C ALA A 234 10.40 -11.89 -1.57
N CYS A 235 11.16 -10.86 -1.25
CA CYS A 235 11.46 -9.76 -2.17
C CYS A 235 12.89 -9.28 -1.95
N TRP A 236 13.75 -9.47 -2.94
CA TRP A 236 15.08 -8.89 -3.00
C TRP A 236 15.08 -7.70 -3.95
N ALA A 237 15.31 -6.50 -3.42
CA ALA A 237 15.37 -5.25 -4.17
C ALA A 237 16.82 -4.75 -4.39
N GLY A 238 17.81 -5.64 -4.21
CA GLY A 238 19.21 -5.36 -4.51
C GLY A 238 19.62 -5.81 -5.92
N PRO A 239 20.92 -5.97 -6.18
CA PRO A 239 21.42 -6.48 -7.46
C PRO A 239 20.80 -7.84 -7.82
N LEU A 240 20.23 -7.98 -9.02
CA LEU A 240 19.50 -9.18 -9.43
C LEU A 240 20.37 -10.44 -9.47
N ASP A 241 21.65 -10.29 -9.77
CA ASP A 241 22.64 -11.38 -9.80
C ASP A 241 22.95 -11.95 -8.40
N GLU A 242 22.61 -11.23 -7.34
CA GLU A 242 22.68 -11.72 -5.95
C GLU A 242 21.38 -12.41 -5.49
N GLY A 243 20.30 -12.31 -6.27
CA GLY A 243 18.96 -12.76 -5.87
C GLY A 243 18.88 -14.24 -5.52
N GLU A 244 19.46 -15.11 -6.35
CA GLU A 244 19.48 -16.56 -6.10
C GLU A 244 20.21 -16.89 -4.80
N ALA A 245 21.35 -16.25 -4.55
CA ALA A 245 22.11 -16.42 -3.32
C ALA A 245 21.33 -15.93 -2.09
N MET A 246 20.54 -14.86 -2.24
CA MET A 246 19.70 -14.33 -1.16
C MET A 246 18.52 -15.24 -0.80
N LEU A 247 17.97 -15.97 -1.76
CA LEU A 247 16.85 -16.88 -1.53
C LEU A 247 17.30 -18.29 -1.16
N LYS A 248 18.53 -18.70 -1.51
CA LYS A 248 19.09 -20.02 -1.21
C LYS A 248 18.89 -20.49 0.25
N PRO A 249 19.09 -19.66 1.29
CA PRO A 249 18.86 -20.08 2.68
C PRO A 249 17.41 -20.55 2.95
N PHE A 250 16.43 -20.01 2.22
CA PHE A 250 15.03 -20.44 2.31
C PHE A 250 14.80 -21.78 1.61
N HIS A 251 15.51 -22.07 0.52
CA HIS A 251 15.50 -23.41 -0.09
C HIS A 251 16.17 -24.47 0.80
N ASP A 252 17.17 -24.08 1.60
CA ASP A 252 17.93 -24.99 2.45
C ASP A 252 17.22 -25.31 3.79
N VAL A 253 16.25 -24.48 4.23
CA VAL A 253 15.59 -24.64 5.54
C VAL A 253 14.66 -25.86 5.59
N ALA A 254 13.98 -26.14 4.48
CA ALA A 254 13.00 -27.21 4.34
C ALA A 254 12.71 -27.46 2.85
N GLU A 255 12.14 -28.63 2.55
CA GLU A 255 11.70 -28.95 1.19
C GLU A 255 10.62 -27.98 0.71
N VAL A 256 10.91 -27.28 -0.39
CA VAL A 256 9.94 -26.42 -1.08
C VAL A 256 8.99 -27.30 -1.89
N VAL A 257 7.69 -27.21 -1.56
CA VAL A 257 6.63 -27.95 -2.26
C VAL A 257 6.32 -27.32 -3.61
N ALA A 258 6.36 -25.98 -3.68
CA ALA A 258 6.04 -25.20 -4.86
C ALA A 258 6.59 -23.78 -4.71
N GLU A 259 6.99 -23.15 -5.82
CA GLU A 259 7.43 -21.74 -5.82
C GLU A 259 7.16 -21.04 -7.15
N HIS A 260 7.16 -19.71 -7.09
CA HIS A 260 7.14 -18.84 -8.25
C HIS A 260 8.08 -17.66 -7.99
N VAL A 261 9.32 -17.74 -8.44
CA VAL A 261 10.40 -16.77 -8.23
C VAL A 261 10.95 -16.33 -9.58
#